data_AF-A0A838DS02-F1
#
_entry.id   AF-A0A838DS02-F1
#
_cell.length_a   1.000
_cell.length_b   1.000
_cell.length_c   1.000
_cell.angle_alpha   90.00
_cell.angle_beta   90.00
_cell.angle_gamma   90.00
#
_symmetry.space_group_name_H-M   'P 1'
#
loop_
_entity.id
_entity.type
_entity.pdbx_description
1 polymer ?
#
loop_
_entity_poly.entity_id
_entity_poly.type
_entity_poly.pdbx_seq_one_letter_code
_entity_poly.pdbx_strand_id
1 'polypeptide(L)' 'MSVESLIFEKGAPGRRCSTMAAMDVPTEAPESLVPAHLLRAEPAILPEVSE' A
#
# COMPACT_ATOMS: atom_id res chain seq x y z
N MET A 1 26.01 -18.45 9.58
CA MET A 1 25.22 -17.21 9.41
C MET A 1 23.96 -17.58 8.66
N SER A 2 22.78 -17.25 9.18
CA SER A 2 21.53 -17.46 8.44
C SER A 2 21.34 -16.29 7.47
N VAL A 3 21.01 -16.57 6.21
CA VAL A 3 20.63 -15.54 5.25
C VAL A 3 19.15 -15.27 5.48
N GLU A 4 18.83 -14.06 5.95
CA GLU A 4 17.44 -13.66 6.11
C GLU A 4 16.84 -13.28 4.75
N SER A 5 15.60 -13.69 4.49
CA SER A 5 14.88 -13.35 3.25
C SER A 5 14.49 -11.87 3.22
N LEU A 6 14.44 -11.30 2.01
CA LEU A 6 13.99 -9.93 1.79
C LEU A 6 12.51 -9.80 2.09
N ILE A 7 12.06 -8.61 2.49
CA ILE A 7 10.65 -8.36 2.80
C ILE A 7 9.72 -8.64 1.59
N PHE A 8 10.22 -8.42 0.36
CA PHE A 8 9.50 -8.70 -0.88
C PHE A 8 9.29 -10.21 -1.14
N GLU A 9 10.13 -11.07 -0.57
CA GLU A 9 10.04 -12.53 -0.68
C GLU A 9 9.09 -13.13 0.37
N LYS A 10 8.77 -12.35 1.42
CA LYS A 10 7.86 -12.75 2.51
C LYS A 10 6.38 -12.47 2.19
N GLY A 11 6.10 -11.66 1.16
CA GLY A 11 4.77 -11.18 0.82
C GLY A 11 3.90 -12.17 0.03
N ALA A 12 2.61 -11.84 -0.12
CA ALA A 12 1.69 -12.54 -1.01
C ALA A 12 0.65 -11.54 -1.58
N PRO A 13 0.24 -11.66 -2.86
CA PRO A 13 -0.72 -10.74 -3.46
C PRO A 13 -2.02 -10.62 -2.67
N GLY A 14 -2.47 -9.40 -2.45
CA GLY A 14 -3.67 -9.05 -1.67
C GLY A 14 -3.49 -9.09 -0.16
N ARG A 15 -2.32 -9.50 0.37
CA ARG A 15 -2.07 -9.51 1.82
C ARG A 15 -1.87 -8.08 2.33
N ARG A 16 -2.51 -7.75 3.45
CA ARG A 16 -2.51 -6.41 4.02
C ARG A 16 -1.93 -6.41 5.43
N CYS A 17 -1.13 -5.38 5.71
CA CYS A 17 -0.70 -5.02 7.06
C CYS A 17 -1.63 -3.96 7.63
N SER A 18 -1.88 -4.06 8.95
CA SER A 18 -2.58 -3.16 9.85
C SER A 18 -3.96 -2.61 9.44
N THR A 19 -4.87 -2.74 10.40
CA THR A 19 -6.09 -1.96 10.55
C THR A 19 -5.74 -0.54 11.01
N MET A 20 -5.48 0.38 10.08
CA MET A 20 -5.48 1.81 10.45
C MET A 20 -6.84 2.19 11.04
N ALA A 21 -6.82 3.06 12.05
CA ALA A 21 -8.05 3.63 12.60
C ALA A 21 -8.81 4.38 11.49
N ALA A 22 -10.14 4.45 11.62
CA ALA A 22 -10.95 5.26 10.73
C ALA A 22 -10.53 6.73 10.80
N MET A 23 -10.61 7.44 9.68
CA MET A 23 -10.30 8.87 9.65
C MET A 23 -11.41 9.66 10.34
N ASP A 24 -11.04 10.67 11.12
CA ASP A 24 -11.97 11.61 11.78
C ASP A 24 -12.57 12.65 10.80
N VAL A 25 -12.19 12.57 9.52
CA VAL A 25 -12.62 13.47 8.45
C VAL A 25 -13.20 12.65 7.29
N PRO A 26 -14.11 13.23 6.48
CA PRO A 26 -14.63 12.55 5.30
C PRO A 26 -13.50 12.15 4.32
N THR A 27 -13.56 10.92 3.84
CA THR A 27 -12.65 10.42 2.80
C THR A 27 -13.10 10.92 1.42
N GLU A 28 -12.20 11.56 0.69
CA GLU A 28 -12.38 11.88 -0.72
C GLU A 28 -11.51 11.00 -1.61
N ALA A 29 -11.95 10.78 -2.86
CA ALA A 29 -11.21 10.00 -3.83
C ALA A 29 -10.01 10.81 -4.37
N PRO A 30 -8.81 10.24 -4.56
CA PRO A 30 -7.66 10.98 -5.10
C PRO A 30 -7.95 11.74 -6.40
N GLU A 31 -8.84 11.21 -7.23
CA GLU A 31 -9.29 11.79 -8.51
C GLU A 31 -10.06 13.10 -8.35
N SER A 32 -10.67 13.38 -7.19
CA SER A 32 -11.31 14.68 -6.90
C SER A 32 -10.31 15.74 -6.45
N LEU A 33 -9.13 15.33 -5.99
CA LEU A 33 -8.13 16.19 -5.36
C LEU A 33 -6.93 16.49 -6.26
N VAL A 34 -6.56 15.55 -7.13
CA VAL A 34 -5.34 15.59 -7.93
C VAL A 34 -5.69 15.58 -9.43
N PRO A 35 -5.12 16.49 -10.24
CA PRO A 35 -5.29 16.45 -11.70
C PRO A 35 -4.90 15.10 -12.30
N ALA A 36 -5.70 14.58 -13.22
CA ALA A 36 -5.56 13.21 -13.74
C ALA A 36 -4.16 12.89 -14.31
N HIS A 37 -3.49 13.86 -14.94
CA HIS A 37 -2.16 13.69 -15.52
C HIS A 37 -1.04 13.60 -14.48
N LEU A 38 -1.33 13.86 -13.21
CA LEU A 38 -0.40 13.73 -12.08
C LEU A 38 -0.70 12.48 -11.23
N LEU A 39 -1.81 11.78 -11.47
CA LEU A 39 -2.12 10.53 -10.80
C LEU A 39 -1.17 9.42 -11.26
N ARG A 40 -0.85 8.53 -10.33
CA ARG A 40 -0.01 7.37 -10.64
C ARG A 40 -0.80 6.39 -11.52
N ALA A 41 -0.24 5.99 -12.66
CA ALA A 41 -0.88 5.07 -13.60
C ALA A 41 -0.94 3.61 -13.11
N GLU A 42 0.10 3.15 -12.41
CA GLU A 42 0.21 1.78 -11.90
C GLU A 42 0.54 1.78 -10.40
N PRO A 43 -0.02 0.89 -9.57
CA PRO A 43 0.33 0.80 -8.16
C PRO A 43 1.83 0.61 -7.92
N ALA A 44 2.35 1.10 -6.79
CA ALA A 44 3.71 0.78 -6.40
C ALA A 44 3.81 -0.69 -5.98
N ILE A 45 4.90 -1.35 -6.39
CA ILE A 45 5.20 -2.74 -6.05
C ILE A 45 5.75 -2.80 -4.61
N LEU A 46 4.88 -2.50 -3.63
CA LEU A 46 5.21 -2.58 -2.20
C LEU A 46 5.03 -4.01 -1.69
N PRO A 47 5.76 -4.43 -0.64
CA PRO A 47 5.60 -5.76 -0.08
C PRO A 47 4.23 -5.90 0.60
N GLU A 48 3.48 -6.91 0.18
CA GLU A 48 2.17 -7.26 0.72
C GLU A 48 2.35 -8.29 1.85
N VAL A 49 2.59 -7.82 3.08
CA VAL A 49 2.89 -8.62 4.28
C VAL A 49 1.86 -8.36 5.40
N SER A 50 1.76 -9.24 6.40
CA SER A 50 1.04 -8.96 7.64
C SER A 50 1.92 -8.14 8.59
N GLU A 51 1.36 -7.64 9.70
CA GLU A 51 2.15 -7.17 10.85
C GLU A 51 3.08 -8.26 11.39
#